data_AF-A0A822Z9V7-F1
#
_entry.id   AF-A0A822Z9V7-F1
#
_cell.length_a   1.000
_cell.length_b   1.000
_cell.length_c   1.000
_cell.angle_alpha   90.00
_cell.angle_beta   90.00
_cell.angle_gamma   90.00
#
_symmetry.space_group_name_H-M   'P 1'
#
loop_
_entity.id
_entity.type
_entity.pdbx_description
1 polymer ?
#
loop_
_entity_poly.entity_id
_entity_poly.type
_entity_poly.pdbx_seq_one_letter_code
_entity_poly.pdbx_strand_id
1 'polypeptide(L)' 'MVVLSNLAAIPEGKTAIVEGGIAVLVEAIEDGLVKGKEFAVLMLLQQCADSVRNRGLLVREGGIPPLVALSQTSTTAVR' A
#
# COMPACT_ATOMS: atom_id res chain seq x y z
N MET A 1 10.56 -3.03 8.12
CA MET A 1 9.25 -3.09 8.78
C MET A 1 9.06 -4.45 9.44
N VAL A 2 9.62 -4.71 10.61
CA VAL A 2 9.40 -6.03 11.26
C VAL A 2 7.99 -6.10 11.85
N VAL A 3 7.52 -5.01 12.46
CA VAL A 3 6.22 -4.96 13.13
C VAL A 3 5.05 -5.08 12.15
N LEU A 4 5.02 -4.26 11.09
CA LEU A 4 3.94 -4.31 10.09
C LEU A 4 3.93 -5.61 9.29
N SER A 5 5.09 -6.21 8.99
CA SER A 5 5.15 -7.53 8.36
C SER A 5 4.60 -8.63 9.28
N ASN A 6 4.87 -8.55 10.59
CA ASN A 6 4.31 -9.49 11.56
C ASN A 6 2.80 -9.33 11.73
N LEU A 7 2.29 -8.09 11.76
CA LEU A 7 0.85 -7.81 11.82
C LEU A 7 0.12 -8.27 10.54
N ALA A 8 0.69 -8.06 9.36
CA ALA A 8 0.08 -8.52 8.12
C ALA A 8 0.13 -10.05 7.92
N ALA A 9 0.97 -10.76 8.69
CA ALA A 9 1.00 -12.21 8.68
C ALA A 9 -0.18 -12.87 9.42
N ILE A 10 -0.99 -12.08 10.16
CA ILE A 10 -2.18 -12.57 10.86
C ILE A 10 -3.46 -11.90 10.33
N PRO A 11 -4.61 -12.60 10.30
CA PRO A 11 -5.86 -12.06 9.75
C PRO A 11 -6.32 -10.78 10.44
N GLU A 12 -6.23 -10.70 11.77
CA GLU A 12 -6.68 -9.56 12.56
C GLU A 12 -5.81 -8.33 12.33
N GLY A 13 -4.49 -8.54 12.26
CA GLY A 13 -3.55 -7.47 11.95
C GLY A 13 -3.70 -6.99 10.51
N LYS A 14 -3.98 -7.90 9.57
CA LYS A 14 -4.37 -7.55 8.20
C LYS A 14 -5.64 -6.69 8.20
N THR A 15 -6.70 -7.10 8.90
CA THR A 15 -7.96 -6.33 9.01
C THR A 15 -7.75 -4.97 9.67
N ALA A 16 -6.96 -4.88 10.74
CA ALA A 16 -6.65 -3.62 11.42
C ALA A 16 -5.87 -2.64 10.53
N ILE A 17 -4.93 -3.15 9.72
CA ILE A 17 -4.24 -2.35 8.69
C ILE A 17 -5.24 -1.89 7.61
N VAL A 18 -6.32 -2.64 7.38
CA VAL A 18 -7.28 -2.39 6.30
C VAL A 18 -8.34 -1.35 6.64
N GLU A 19 -8.88 -1.35 7.87
CA GLU A 19 -10.04 -0.52 8.22
C GLU A 19 -9.73 0.99 8.28
N GLY A 20 -8.47 1.38 8.45
CA GLY A 20 -8.03 2.79 8.40
C GLY A 20 -6.86 3.07 7.45
N GLY A 21 -6.37 2.06 6.73
CA GLY A 21 -5.02 2.15 6.16
C GLY A 21 -4.89 2.66 4.75
N ILE A 22 -5.95 2.82 3.94
CA ILE A 22 -5.74 3.25 2.54
C ILE A 22 -5.01 4.60 2.47
N ALA A 23 -5.39 5.58 3.29
CA ALA A 23 -4.68 6.86 3.39
C ALA A 23 -3.23 6.70 3.87
N VAL A 24 -3.01 5.88 4.92
CA VAL A 24 -1.66 5.59 5.46
C VAL A 24 -0.78 4.86 4.44
N LEU A 25 -1.36 3.97 3.63
CA LEU A 25 -0.67 3.25 2.57
C LEU A 25 -0.32 4.19 1.41
N VAL A 26 -1.19 5.14 1.08
CA VAL A 26 -0.89 6.20 0.11
C VAL A 26 0.28 7.07 0.59
N GLU A 27 0.25 7.52 1.84
CA GLU A 27 1.36 8.27 2.46
C GLU A 27 2.65 7.44 2.48
N ALA A 28 2.56 6.15 2.80
CA ALA A 28 3.72 5.25 2.79
C ALA A 28 4.33 5.05 1.39
N ILE A 29 3.55 5.19 0.31
CA ILE A 29 4.06 5.14 -1.07
C ILE A 29 4.80 6.44 -1.40
N GLU A 30 4.34 7.58 -0.87
CA GLU A 30 4.97 8.88 -1.09
C GLU A 30 6.29 9.00 -0.32
N ASP A 31 6.25 8.80 1.00
CA ASP A 31 7.34 9.14 1.93
C ASP A 31 8.07 7.92 2.53
N GLY A 32 7.60 6.71 2.26
CA GLY A 32 8.18 5.49 2.82
C GLY A 32 9.55 5.12 2.23
N LEU A 33 10.31 4.31 2.98
CA LEU A 33 11.50 3.61 2.46
C LEU A 33 11.10 2.63 1.34
N VAL A 34 12.03 2.28 0.44
CA VAL A 34 11.78 1.36 -0.69
C VAL A 34 10.98 0.10 -0.28
N LYS A 35 11.41 -0.60 0.78
CA LYS A 35 10.70 -1.78 1.31
C LYS A 35 9.30 -1.47 1.86
N GLY A 36 9.11 -0.27 2.40
CA GLY A 36 7.81 0.23 2.86
C GLY A 36 6.86 0.51 1.69
N LYS A 37 7.38 1.10 0.60
CA LYS A 37 6.62 1.37 -0.63
C LYS A 37 6.14 0.06 -1.28
N GLU A 38 7.03 -0.92 -1.44
CA GLU A 38 6.67 -2.25 -1.99
C GLU A 38 5.57 -2.93 -1.18
N PHE A 39 5.71 -2.90 0.14
CA PHE A 39 4.71 -3.49 1.04
C PHE A 39 3.38 -2.74 0.96
N ALA A 40 3.40 -1.41 0.89
CA ALA A 40 2.20 -0.60 0.77
C ALA A 40 1.43 -0.90 -0.53
N VAL A 41 2.16 -1.03 -1.65
CA VAL A 41 1.58 -1.43 -2.94
C VAL A 41 0.98 -2.83 -2.88
N LEU A 42 1.68 -3.80 -2.28
CA LEU A 42 1.17 -5.17 -2.12
C LEU A 42 -0.15 -5.18 -1.33
N MET A 43 -0.22 -4.42 -0.24
CA MET A 43 -1.44 -4.31 0.57
C MET A 43 -2.57 -3.64 -0.22
N LEU A 44 -2.30 -2.53 -0.93
CA LEU A 44 -3.30 -1.89 -1.78
C LEU A 44 -3.82 -2.84 -2.87
N LEU A 45 -2.95 -3.64 -3.50
CA LEU A 45 -3.34 -4.64 -4.49
C LEU A 45 -4.33 -5.65 -3.90
N GLN A 46 -3.98 -6.25 -2.74
CA GLN A 46 -4.83 -7.22 -2.06
C GLN A 46 -6.18 -6.63 -1.66
N GLN A 47 -6.20 -5.36 -1.23
CA GLN A 47 -7.43 -4.71 -0.79
C GLN A 47 -8.33 -4.22 -1.92
N CYS A 48 -7.73 -3.84 -3.05
CA CYS A 48 -8.48 -3.31 -4.18
C CYS A 48 -8.96 -4.39 -5.15
N ALA A 49 -8.32 -5.57 -5.16
CA ALA A 49 -8.63 -6.67 -6.09
C ALA A 49 -10.12 -7.01 -6.13
N ASP A 50 -10.74 -7.24 -4.96
CA ASP A 50 -12.13 -7.72 -4.86
C ASP A 50 -13.10 -6.67 -4.29
N SER A 51 -12.67 -5.42 -4.10
CA SER A 51 -13.49 -4.38 -3.46
C SER A 51 -13.57 -3.10 -4.28
N VAL A 52 -14.75 -2.87 -4.89
CA VAL A 52 -15.07 -1.61 -5.58
C VAL A 52 -15.02 -0.43 -4.60
N ARG A 53 -15.50 -0.64 -3.37
CA ARG A 53 -15.44 0.36 -2.30
C ARG A 53 -14.00 0.79 -2.01
N ASN A 54 -13.07 -0.17 -1.91
CA ASN A 54 -11.66 0.13 -1.61
C ASN A 54 -10.98 0.84 -2.79
N ARG A 55 -11.33 0.50 -4.04
CA ARG A 55 -10.88 1.25 -5.22
C ARG A 55 -11.36 2.70 -5.19
N GLY A 56 -12.64 2.93 -4.87
CA GLY A 56 -13.18 4.28 -4.72
C GLY A 56 -12.52 5.06 -3.57
N LEU A 57 -12.20 4.39 -2.47
CA LEU A 57 -11.42 4.95 -1.37
C LEU A 57 -10.03 5.37 -1.84
N LEU A 58 -9.28 4.49 -2.49
CA LEU A 58 -7.93 4.78 -3.00
C LEU A 58 -7.89 6.01 -3.90
N VAL A 59 -8.88 6.14 -4.80
CA VAL A 59 -8.99 7.32 -5.68
C VAL A 59 -9.27 8.57 -4.86
N ARG A 60 -10.18 8.51 -3.89
CA ARG A 60 -10.55 9.67 -3.07
C ARG A 60 -9.41 10.14 -2.17
N GLU A 61 -8.61 9.22 -1.64
CA GLU A 61 -7.42 9.52 -0.83
C GLU A 61 -6.21 9.94 -1.69
N GLY A 62 -6.36 10.09 -3.02
CA GLY A 62 -5.30 10.60 -3.88
C GLY A 62 -4.19 9.58 -4.18
N GLY A 63 -4.46 8.27 -4.11
CA GLY A 63 -3.43 7.26 -4.34
C GLY A 63 -2.95 7.11 -5.78
N ILE A 64 -3.63 7.70 -6.77
CA ILE A 64 -3.27 7.52 -8.19
C ILE A 64 -1.95 8.22 -8.56
N PRO A 65 -1.74 9.53 -8.29
CA PRO A 65 -0.46 10.18 -8.56
C PRO A 65 0.79 9.47 -8.01
N PRO A 66 0.85 9.05 -6.72
CA PRO A 66 2.04 8.38 -6.20
C PRO A 66 2.26 6.98 -6.79
N LEU A 67 1.20 6.24 -7.13
CA LEU A 67 1.33 4.97 -7.85
C LEU A 67 1.89 5.16 -9.26
N VAL A 68 1.44 6.20 -9.98
CA VAL A 68 1.98 6.55 -11.30
C VAL A 68 3.45 6.93 -11.20
N ALA A 69 3.81 7.81 -10.25
CA ALA A 69 5.19 8.19 -10.00
C ALA A 69 6.05 6.96 -9.68
N LEU A 70 5.59 6.07 -8.81
CA LEU A 70 6.30 4.84 -8.46
C LEU A 70 6.52 3.92 -9.66
N SER A 71 5.54 3.83 -10.58
CA SER A 71 5.68 3.01 -11.80
C SER A 71 6.71 3.57 -12.78
N GLN A 72 6.95 4.88 -12.74
CA GLN A 72 7.92 5.59 -13.58
C GLN A 72 9.31 5.62 -12.96
N THR A 73 9.41 5.53 -11.63
CA THR A 73 10.67 5.26 -10.97
C THR A 73 11.03 3.80 -11.19
N SER A 74 11.87 3.51 -12.19
CA SER A 74 12.50 2.20 -12.31
C SER A 74 13.15 1.86 -10.97
N THR A 75 12.60 0.91 -10.21
CA THR A 75 13.31 0.27 -9.10
C THR A 75 14.55 -0.39 -9.72
N THR A 76 15.63 0.36 -9.77
CA THR A 76 16.94 -0.12 -10.23
C THR A 76 17.55 -0.87 -9.04
N ALA A 77 16.93 -1.98 -8.68
CA ALA A 77 17.38 -2.88 -7.63
C ALA A 77 16.90 -4.31 -7.90
N VAL A 78 17.00 -4.76 -9.15
CA VAL A 78 17.21 -6.19 -9.44
C VAL A 78 18.30 -6.24 -10.51
N ARG A 79 19.47 -6.71 -10.08
CA ARG A 79 20.56 -7.18 -10.92
C ARG A 79 20.12 -8.36 -11.77
#